data_AF-A0A5C4VC75-F1
#
_entry.id   AF-A0A5C4VC75-F1
#
_cell.length_a   1.000
_cell.length_b   1.000
_cell.length_c   1.000
_cell.angle_alpha   90.00
_cell.angle_beta   90.00
_cell.angle_gamma   90.00
#
_symmetry.space_group_name_H-M   'P 1'
#
loop_
_entity.id
_entity.type
_entity.pdbx_description
1 polymer ?
#
loop_
_entity_poly.entity_id
_entity_poly.type
_entity_poly.pdbx_seq_one_letter_code
_entity_poly.pdbx_strand_id
1 'polypeptide(L)'
;MGLKDAVDAFPNVAALDGVPDAWEWSPAPGLNFSGVVDARSGVLFQSHYRGKRDTRVNEAVAKFIRAHSGELAVPTRPLNPVSGFSAPGYSFDVLVALPPEIHRHYEYENPELNPFVYVVFPAYALEFAGDEDEAEAEARERQIDPWVLDREPVPYLKMRFDNTRTQARSRGSARGFARHAMFHHELGELEGSPGSFVEFENRHHEVWRVEWDGGLVLTGAGIEGARRLGLAELRAFADERLRGEGNLA
;
A
#
# COMPACT_ATOMS: atom_id res chain seq x y z
N MET A 1 -2.56 13.73 30.56
CA MET A 1 -2.71 12.27 30.74
C MET A 1 -1.65 11.61 29.87
N GLY A 2 -0.94 10.59 30.36
CA GLY A 2 0.06 9.91 29.54
C GLY A 2 -0.60 9.05 28.45
N LEU A 3 0.12 8.75 27.36
CA LEU A 3 -0.40 7.87 26.30
C LEU A 3 -0.78 6.47 26.82
N LYS A 4 -0.01 5.94 27.78
CA LYS A 4 -0.33 4.65 28.41
C LYS A 4 -1.67 4.70 29.13
N ASP A 5 -1.89 5.73 29.96
CA ASP A 5 -3.16 5.93 30.67
C ASP A 5 -4.34 6.08 29.67
N ALA A 6 -4.10 6.73 28.53
CA ALA A 6 -5.11 6.88 27.48
C ALA A 6 -5.49 5.53 26.85
N VAL A 7 -4.50 4.65 26.59
CA VAL A 7 -4.73 3.30 26.04
C VAL A 7 -5.38 2.39 27.09
N ASP A 8 -4.96 2.46 28.35
CA ASP A 8 -5.53 1.67 29.45
C ASP A 8 -7.02 2.01 29.71
N ALA A 9 -7.46 3.19 29.29
CA ALA A 9 -8.86 3.60 29.35
C ALA A 9 -9.73 3.00 28.22
N PHE A 10 -9.15 2.35 27.22
CA PHE A 10 -9.92 1.74 26.13
C PHE A 10 -10.75 0.54 26.60
N PRO A 11 -11.99 0.39 26.09
CA PRO A 11 -12.81 -0.77 26.43
C PRO A 11 -12.16 -2.09 26.03
N ASN A 12 -12.20 -3.07 26.93
CA ASN A 12 -11.67 -4.43 26.70
C ASN A 12 -10.19 -4.48 26.32
N VAL A 13 -9.41 -3.51 26.79
CA VAL A 13 -7.97 -3.52 26.63
C VAL A 13 -7.32 -4.57 27.53
N ALA A 14 -6.34 -5.27 26.99
CA ALA A 14 -5.50 -6.22 27.72
C ALA A 14 -4.04 -6.02 27.30
N ALA A 15 -3.10 -6.31 28.20
CA ALA A 15 -1.69 -6.33 27.84
C ALA A 15 -1.41 -7.42 26.79
N LEU A 16 -0.52 -7.13 25.84
CA LEU A 16 -0.04 -8.12 24.89
C LEU A 16 1.12 -8.90 25.51
N ASP A 17 0.92 -10.20 25.68
CA ASP A 17 1.89 -11.06 26.36
C ASP A 17 3.29 -11.01 25.72
N GLY A 18 4.31 -10.85 26.57
CA GLY A 18 5.71 -10.88 26.14
C GLY A 18 6.22 -9.62 25.44
N VAL A 19 5.41 -8.56 25.29
CA VAL A 19 5.84 -7.28 24.73
C VAL A 19 5.51 -6.14 25.69
N PRO A 20 6.53 -5.49 26.32
CA PRO A 20 6.30 -4.36 27.23
C PRO A 20 5.60 -3.20 26.54
N ASP A 21 4.73 -2.50 27.27
CA ASP A 21 3.96 -1.33 26.81
C ASP A 21 3.27 -1.59 25.47
N ALA A 22 2.69 -2.78 25.35
CA ALA A 22 1.87 -3.18 24.23
C ALA A 22 0.54 -3.74 24.74
N TRP A 23 -0.52 -3.46 23.99
CA TRP A 23 -1.90 -3.82 24.33
C TRP A 23 -2.61 -4.39 23.13
N GLU A 24 -3.66 -5.16 23.39
CA GLU A 24 -4.68 -5.52 22.42
C GLU A 24 -6.08 -5.15 22.94
N TRP A 25 -6.97 -4.76 22.03
CA TRP A 25 -8.36 -4.46 22.35
C TRP A 25 -9.26 -4.75 21.15
N SER A 26 -10.56 -4.69 21.38
CA SER A 26 -11.57 -4.89 20.34
C SER A 26 -12.74 -3.93 20.55
N PRO A 27 -12.87 -2.89 19.70
CA PRO A 27 -13.96 -1.93 19.85
C PRO A 27 -15.31 -2.52 19.43
N ALA A 28 -15.31 -3.53 18.55
CA ALA A 28 -16.50 -4.25 18.12
C ALA A 28 -16.14 -5.69 17.70
N PRO A 29 -17.10 -6.64 17.72
CA PRO A 29 -16.86 -8.01 17.26
C PRO A 29 -16.28 -8.05 15.83
N GLY A 30 -15.18 -8.77 15.66
CA GLY A 30 -14.49 -8.89 14.37
C GLY A 30 -13.56 -7.73 14.02
N LEU A 31 -13.43 -6.71 14.88
CA LEU A 31 -12.40 -5.68 14.79
C LEU A 31 -11.33 -5.91 15.85
N ASN A 32 -10.11 -6.17 15.43
CA ASN A 32 -8.98 -6.46 16.31
C ASN A 32 -8.00 -5.31 16.24
N PHE A 33 -7.66 -4.75 17.39
CA PHE A 33 -6.70 -3.67 17.51
C PHE A 33 -5.56 -4.13 18.40
N SER A 34 -4.36 -3.64 18.10
CA SER A 34 -3.18 -3.77 18.95
C SER A 34 -2.37 -2.50 18.89
N GLY A 35 -1.69 -2.16 19.97
CA GLY A 35 -0.97 -0.90 20.08
C GLY A 35 0.33 -1.07 20.85
N VAL A 36 1.33 -0.27 20.47
CA VAL A 36 2.62 -0.17 21.14
C VAL A 36 2.87 1.29 21.43
N VAL A 37 2.99 1.64 22.71
CA VAL A 37 3.44 2.98 23.10
C VAL A 37 4.97 2.98 23.08
N ASP A 38 5.57 3.83 22.26
CA ASP A 38 7.01 4.06 22.26
C ASP A 38 7.34 5.28 23.13
N ALA A 39 7.94 5.03 24.28
CA ALA A 39 8.32 6.09 25.23
C ALA A 39 9.37 7.06 24.67
N ARG A 40 10.15 6.65 23.65
CA ARG A 40 11.21 7.49 23.05
C ARG A 40 10.63 8.55 22.13
N SER A 41 9.74 8.14 21.24
CA SER A 41 9.07 9.03 20.30
C SER A 41 7.83 9.70 20.89
N GLY A 42 7.27 9.16 21.97
CA GLY A 42 6.05 9.68 22.58
C GLY A 42 4.82 9.47 21.68
N VAL A 43 4.80 8.38 20.92
CA VAL A 43 3.69 8.02 20.02
C VAL A 43 3.12 6.64 20.34
N LEU A 44 1.88 6.42 19.94
CA LEU A 44 1.20 5.14 19.90
C LEU A 44 1.24 4.63 18.45
N PHE A 45 1.93 3.52 18.23
CA PHE A 45 1.79 2.76 16.99
C PHE A 45 0.62 1.81 17.12
N GLN A 46 -0.42 1.99 16.32
CA GLN A 46 -1.66 1.22 16.38
C GLN A 46 -1.85 0.40 15.11
N SER A 47 -1.99 -0.91 15.24
CA SER A 47 -2.44 -1.77 14.15
C SER A 47 -3.89 -2.19 14.36
N HIS A 48 -4.61 -2.39 13.27
CA HIS A 48 -5.93 -3.01 13.33
C HIS A 48 -6.24 -3.82 12.07
N TYR A 49 -7.13 -4.79 12.21
CA TYR A 49 -7.61 -5.61 11.09
C TYR A 49 -8.99 -6.20 11.39
N ARG A 50 -9.65 -6.67 10.34
CA ARG A 50 -10.97 -7.30 10.37
C ARG A 50 -10.84 -8.83 10.40
N GLY A 51 -11.79 -9.51 11.03
CA GLY A 51 -11.92 -10.97 11.03
C GLY A 51 -11.52 -11.63 12.36
N LYS A 52 -11.08 -12.90 12.27
CA LYS A 52 -10.68 -13.68 13.46
C LYS A 52 -9.37 -13.12 14.01
N ARG A 53 -9.30 -12.94 15.33
CA ARG A 53 -8.07 -12.54 16.02
C ARG A 53 -6.94 -13.52 15.73
N ASP A 54 -5.79 -13.00 15.31
CA ASP A 54 -4.53 -13.72 15.21
C ASP A 54 -3.47 -13.04 16.09
N THR A 55 -3.25 -13.59 17.28
CA THR A 55 -2.29 -13.05 18.26
C THR A 55 -0.86 -13.09 17.74
N ARG A 56 -0.53 -14.00 16.82
CA ARG A 56 0.81 -14.12 16.24
C ARG A 56 1.16 -12.90 15.39
N VAL A 57 0.16 -12.33 14.69
CA VAL A 57 0.32 -11.09 13.93
C VAL A 57 0.50 -9.90 14.87
N ASN A 58 -0.34 -9.78 15.91
CA ASN A 58 -0.23 -8.73 16.92
C ASN A 58 1.18 -8.71 17.55
N GLU A 59 1.68 -9.88 17.96
CA GLU A 59 3.02 -10.05 18.51
C GLU A 59 4.13 -9.69 17.52
N ALA A 60 4.02 -10.14 16.26
CA ALA A 60 5.01 -9.86 15.23
C ALA A 60 5.10 -8.35 14.95
N VAL A 61 3.96 -7.69 14.79
CA VAL A 61 3.86 -6.23 14.62
C VAL A 61 4.47 -5.51 15.81
N ALA A 62 4.10 -5.90 17.04
CA ALA A 62 4.58 -5.24 18.24
C ALA A 62 6.10 -5.38 18.44
N LYS A 63 6.66 -6.57 18.19
CA LYS A 63 8.10 -6.82 18.22
C LYS A 63 8.84 -6.02 17.15
N PHE A 64 8.28 -5.93 15.94
CA PHE A 64 8.87 -5.16 14.86
C PHE A 64 8.90 -3.66 15.16
N ILE A 65 7.78 -3.10 15.65
CA ILE A 65 7.72 -1.70 16.09
C ILE A 65 8.81 -1.40 17.13
N ARG A 66 9.03 -2.29 18.10
CA ARG A 66 10.05 -2.09 19.14
C ARG A 66 11.47 -2.00 18.57
N ALA A 67 11.75 -2.75 17.51
CA ALA A 67 13.05 -2.72 16.83
C ALA A 67 13.20 -1.50 15.90
N HIS A 68 12.10 -1.02 15.31
CA HIS A 68 12.12 -0.08 14.19
C HIS A 68 11.31 1.22 14.41
N SER A 69 10.97 1.59 15.65
CA SER A 69 10.06 2.73 15.92
C SER A 69 10.56 4.05 15.33
N GLY A 70 11.88 4.30 15.38
CA GLY A 70 12.49 5.49 14.77
C GLY A 70 12.44 5.50 13.24
N GLU A 71 12.44 4.32 12.61
CA GLU A 71 12.26 4.20 11.16
C GLU A 71 10.80 4.32 10.76
N LEU A 72 9.83 3.96 11.61
CA LEU A 72 8.40 4.03 11.33
C LEU A 72 7.84 5.46 11.49
N ALA A 73 8.26 6.19 12.52
CA ALA A 73 7.79 7.55 12.79
C ALA A 73 8.66 8.64 12.12
N VAL A 74 8.78 8.58 10.78
CA VAL A 74 9.46 9.63 10.00
C VAL A 74 8.46 10.74 9.67
N PRO A 75 8.58 11.97 10.23
CA PRO A 75 7.53 13.00 10.12
C PRO A 75 7.27 13.53 8.71
N THR A 76 8.20 13.33 7.78
CA THR A 76 8.14 13.94 6.44
C THR A 76 7.57 13.02 5.37
N ARG A 77 7.13 11.79 5.72
CA ARG A 77 6.66 10.79 4.76
C ARG A 77 5.18 10.43 5.01
N PRO A 78 4.30 10.62 4.01
CA PRO A 78 2.90 10.19 4.09
C PRO A 78 2.70 8.68 4.22
N LEU A 79 3.62 7.90 3.63
CA LEU A 79 3.72 6.46 3.75
C LEU A 79 5.16 6.07 4.06
N ASN A 80 5.33 5.19 5.03
CA ASN A 80 6.67 4.80 5.45
C ASN A 80 6.82 3.28 5.56
N PRO A 81 7.11 2.60 4.43
CA PRO A 81 7.34 1.16 4.40
C PRO A 81 8.72 0.81 4.97
N VAL A 82 8.76 0.08 6.08
CA VAL A 82 9.99 -0.43 6.69
C VAL A 82 10.12 -1.93 6.40
N SER A 83 11.22 -2.32 5.76
CA SER A 83 11.46 -3.69 5.27
C SER A 83 11.90 -4.66 6.37
N GLY A 84 11.78 -5.96 6.07
CA GLY A 84 12.20 -7.05 6.96
C GLY A 84 11.12 -7.50 7.93
N PHE A 85 9.89 -7.00 7.77
CA PHE A 85 8.75 -7.48 8.53
C PHE A 85 8.45 -8.93 8.13
N SER A 86 7.98 -9.73 9.09
CA SER A 86 7.43 -11.05 8.81
C SER A 86 6.44 -11.44 9.91
N ALA A 87 5.39 -12.17 9.53
CA ALA A 87 4.41 -12.70 10.46
C ALA A 87 4.07 -14.16 10.12
N PRO A 88 3.91 -15.06 11.11
CA PRO A 88 3.58 -16.46 10.85
C PRO A 88 2.27 -16.61 10.05
N GLY A 89 2.33 -17.30 8.91
CA GLY A 89 1.17 -17.56 8.05
C GLY A 89 0.91 -16.49 6.99
N TYR A 90 1.75 -15.46 6.89
CA TYR A 90 1.62 -14.37 5.92
C TYR A 90 2.93 -14.12 5.18
N SER A 91 2.82 -13.55 3.97
CA SER A 91 3.96 -13.21 3.12
C SER A 91 4.30 -11.71 3.11
N PHE A 92 3.74 -10.94 4.05
CA PHE A 92 4.11 -9.54 4.23
C PHE A 92 5.61 -9.41 4.52
N ASP A 93 6.27 -8.48 3.83
CA ASP A 93 7.72 -8.24 3.91
C ASP A 93 8.06 -6.81 4.39
N VAL A 94 7.05 -5.96 4.56
CA VAL A 94 7.17 -4.61 5.13
C VAL A 94 6.10 -4.36 6.20
N LEU A 95 6.44 -3.48 7.15
CA LEU A 95 5.46 -2.82 8.02
C LEU A 95 5.41 -1.35 7.63
N VAL A 96 4.21 -0.85 7.35
CA VAL A 96 3.99 0.52 6.90
C VAL A 96 3.40 1.34 8.04
N ALA A 97 3.85 2.58 8.20
CA ALA A 97 3.24 3.54 9.10
C ALA A 97 2.53 4.67 8.33
N LEU A 98 1.36 5.05 8.82
CA LEU A 98 0.54 6.19 8.39
C LEU A 98 0.52 7.22 9.51
N PRO A 99 0.91 8.48 9.23
CA PRO A 99 0.87 9.54 10.22
C PRO A 99 -0.57 10.08 10.43
N PRO A 100 -0.82 10.83 11.52
CA PRO A 100 -2.13 11.39 11.88
C PRO A 100 -2.87 12.12 10.76
N GLU A 101 -2.13 12.81 9.90
CA GLU A 101 -2.64 13.64 8.80
C GLU A 101 -3.30 12.80 7.69
N ILE A 102 -2.87 11.54 7.56
CA ILE A 102 -3.38 10.61 6.55
C ILE A 102 -4.52 9.76 7.11
N HIS A 103 -4.33 9.08 8.25
CA HIS A 103 -5.32 8.11 8.73
C HIS A 103 -6.56 8.76 9.37
N ARG A 104 -6.40 9.92 10.04
CA ARG A 104 -7.48 10.73 10.66
C ARG A 104 -8.48 10.01 11.58
N HIS A 105 -8.17 8.78 12.01
CA HIS A 105 -9.06 7.92 12.80
C HIS A 105 -9.63 8.57 14.06
N TYR A 106 -8.84 9.41 14.74
CA TYR A 106 -9.25 10.03 16.00
C TYR A 106 -9.58 11.51 15.85
N GLU A 107 -9.64 12.04 14.62
CA GLU A 107 -9.89 13.47 14.35
C GLU A 107 -11.16 13.98 15.03
N TYR A 108 -12.20 13.14 15.13
CA TYR A 108 -13.50 13.52 15.71
C TYR A 108 -13.74 12.92 17.10
N GLU A 109 -13.42 11.65 17.31
CA GLU A 109 -13.76 10.94 18.57
C GLU A 109 -12.78 11.24 19.70
N ASN A 110 -11.50 11.48 19.38
CA ASN A 110 -10.47 11.80 20.38
C ASN A 110 -9.36 12.68 19.76
N PRO A 111 -9.67 13.96 19.43
CA PRO A 111 -8.74 14.84 18.72
C PRO A 111 -7.45 15.10 19.49
N GLU A 112 -7.47 14.97 20.84
CA GLU A 112 -6.26 15.12 21.66
C GLU A 112 -5.30 13.94 21.49
N LEU A 113 -5.81 12.75 21.16
CA LEU A 113 -5.01 11.56 20.91
C LEU A 113 -4.47 11.52 19.48
N ASN A 114 -5.23 12.01 18.49
CA ASN A 114 -4.91 11.87 17.06
C ASN A 114 -3.45 12.24 16.70
N PRO A 115 -2.88 13.39 17.14
CA PRO A 115 -1.51 13.79 16.79
C PRO A 115 -0.42 12.82 17.26
N PHE A 116 -0.74 11.90 18.16
CA PHE A 116 0.19 10.95 18.75
C PHE A 116 0.03 9.53 18.23
N VAL A 117 -0.86 9.30 17.25
CA VAL A 117 -1.14 7.97 16.71
C VAL A 117 -0.51 7.81 15.34
N TYR A 118 0.31 6.77 15.19
CA TYR A 118 0.69 6.26 13.89
C TYR A 118 -0.06 4.95 13.66
N VAL A 119 -0.82 4.88 12.58
CA VAL A 119 -1.47 3.63 12.21
C VAL A 119 -0.47 2.78 11.44
N VAL A 120 -0.27 1.54 11.87
CA VAL A 120 0.64 0.60 11.22
C VAL A 120 -0.09 -0.62 10.67
N PHE A 121 0.39 -1.11 9.53
CA PHE A 121 -0.17 -2.32 8.92
C PHE A 121 0.90 -3.12 8.18
N PRO A 122 0.82 -4.47 8.22
CA PRO A 122 1.61 -5.34 7.35
C PRO A 122 1.26 -5.13 5.87
N ALA A 123 2.27 -5.11 5.00
CA ALA A 123 2.07 -4.93 3.58
C ALA A 123 3.16 -5.62 2.75
N TYR A 124 3.11 -5.41 1.43
CA TYR A 124 4.12 -5.90 0.50
C TYR A 124 4.95 -4.75 -0.08
N ALA A 125 6.28 -4.90 -0.17
CA ALA A 125 7.19 -3.86 -0.64
C ALA A 125 6.84 -3.37 -2.06
N LEU A 126 6.33 -4.27 -2.90
CA LEU A 126 5.92 -3.96 -4.28
C LEU A 126 4.73 -2.99 -4.40
N GLU A 127 4.07 -2.68 -3.28
CA GLU A 127 2.90 -1.81 -3.21
C GLU A 127 3.25 -0.32 -3.08
N PHE A 128 4.53 -0.01 -2.89
CA PHE A 128 5.01 1.33 -2.58
C PHE A 128 6.26 1.69 -3.39
N ALA A 129 6.34 2.94 -3.82
CA ALA A 129 7.55 3.57 -4.35
C ALA A 129 8.41 4.15 -3.19
N GLY A 130 7.77 4.61 -2.11
CA GLY A 130 8.42 5.17 -0.92
C GLY A 130 8.60 6.70 -0.97
N ASP A 131 8.07 7.34 -2.01
CA ASP A 131 8.06 8.79 -2.22
C ASP A 131 6.65 9.34 -2.50
N GLU A 132 5.61 8.57 -2.17
CA GLU A 132 4.21 8.99 -2.34
C GLU A 132 3.91 10.30 -1.62
N ASP A 133 3.18 11.18 -2.30
CA ASP A 133 2.59 12.37 -1.66
C ASP A 133 1.35 12.02 -0.81
N GLU A 134 0.76 13.01 -0.12
CA GLU A 134 -0.40 12.78 0.76
C GLU A 134 -1.62 12.25 -0.01
N ALA A 135 -1.89 12.79 -1.20
CA ALA A 135 -3.03 12.37 -2.01
C ALA A 135 -2.83 10.95 -2.55
N GLU A 136 -1.60 10.62 -2.91
CA GLU A 136 -1.19 9.28 -3.30
C GLU A 136 -1.29 8.29 -2.15
N ALA A 137 -0.86 8.67 -0.95
CA ALA A 137 -0.98 7.85 0.25
C ALA A 137 -2.45 7.53 0.58
N GLU A 138 -3.33 8.53 0.59
CA GLU A 138 -4.77 8.33 0.78
C GLU A 138 -5.37 7.40 -0.30
N ALA A 139 -4.95 7.55 -1.56
CA ALA A 139 -5.41 6.70 -2.64
C ALA A 139 -4.92 5.25 -2.49
N ARG A 140 -3.67 5.06 -2.07
CA ARG A 140 -3.06 3.73 -1.85
C ARG A 140 -3.70 2.99 -0.69
N GLU A 141 -3.91 3.65 0.44
CA GLU A 141 -4.60 3.05 1.59
C GLU A 141 -5.96 2.46 1.19
N ARG A 142 -6.77 3.24 0.44
CA ARG A 142 -8.08 2.79 -0.06
C ARG A 142 -7.98 1.67 -1.09
N GLN A 143 -6.89 1.61 -1.85
CA GLN A 143 -6.70 0.60 -2.89
C GLN A 143 -6.26 -0.75 -2.33
N ILE A 144 -5.40 -0.75 -1.31
CA ILE A 144 -4.77 -1.94 -0.74
C ILE A 144 -5.71 -2.66 0.27
N ASP A 145 -6.64 -1.92 0.90
CA ASP A 145 -7.48 -2.40 2.02
C ASP A 145 -6.62 -3.09 3.11
N PRO A 146 -5.73 -2.32 3.78
CA PRO A 146 -4.72 -2.87 4.70
C PRO A 146 -5.31 -3.62 5.91
N TRP A 147 -6.62 -3.50 6.12
CA TRP A 147 -7.35 -4.12 7.22
C TRP A 147 -7.76 -5.57 6.96
N VAL A 148 -7.49 -6.11 5.77
CA VAL A 148 -7.71 -7.51 5.40
C VAL A 148 -6.38 -8.24 5.35
N LEU A 149 -6.12 -9.14 6.30
CA LEU A 149 -4.84 -9.84 6.39
C LEU A 149 -4.64 -10.92 5.31
N ASP A 150 -5.72 -11.59 4.89
CA ASP A 150 -5.68 -12.64 3.87
C ASP A 150 -5.90 -12.06 2.46
N ARG A 151 -5.14 -11.01 2.13
CA ARG A 151 -5.21 -10.32 0.85
C ARG A 151 -3.97 -10.64 0.01
N GLU A 152 -4.19 -10.68 -1.31
CA GLU A 152 -3.10 -10.72 -2.28
C GLU A 152 -2.36 -9.36 -2.35
N PRO A 153 -1.09 -9.35 -2.78
CA PRO A 153 -0.37 -8.11 -3.07
C PRO A 153 -1.07 -7.28 -4.15
N VAL A 154 -1.05 -5.96 -4.00
CA VAL A 154 -1.59 -5.00 -4.97
C VAL A 154 -0.45 -4.11 -5.48
N PRO A 155 0.25 -4.51 -6.56
CA PRO A 155 1.40 -3.76 -7.08
C PRO A 155 1.14 -2.27 -7.26
N TYR A 156 2.19 -1.48 -7.03
CA TYR A 156 2.19 -0.08 -7.40
C TYR A 156 1.97 0.03 -8.91
N LEU A 157 0.85 0.63 -9.30
CA LEU A 157 0.45 0.80 -10.68
C LEU A 157 -0.28 2.13 -10.82
N LYS A 158 0.40 3.08 -11.46
CA LYS A 158 -0.26 4.27 -11.98
C LYS A 158 -0.44 4.10 -13.48
N MET A 159 -1.61 4.47 -14.00
CA MET A 159 -1.85 4.45 -15.43
C MET A 159 -2.67 5.63 -15.90
N ARG A 160 -2.59 5.90 -17.19
CA ARG A 160 -3.56 6.69 -17.95
C ARG A 160 -3.80 6.03 -19.29
N PHE A 161 -4.98 6.23 -19.86
CA PHE A 161 -5.33 5.62 -21.14
C PHE A 161 -6.32 6.50 -21.90
N ASP A 162 -6.36 6.29 -23.21
CA ASP A 162 -7.42 6.78 -24.09
C ASP A 162 -7.79 5.64 -25.03
N ASN A 163 -9.07 5.27 -25.04
CA ASN A 163 -9.58 4.15 -25.79
C ASN A 163 -10.63 4.66 -26.79
N THR A 164 -10.22 4.77 -28.05
CA THR A 164 -11.05 5.28 -29.15
C THR A 164 -12.21 4.34 -29.48
N ARG A 165 -12.14 3.07 -29.07
CA ARG A 165 -13.17 2.05 -29.34
C ARG A 165 -14.28 2.08 -28.30
N THR A 166 -13.93 2.12 -27.01
CA THR A 166 -14.92 2.17 -25.91
C THR A 166 -15.33 3.60 -25.55
N GLN A 167 -14.60 4.60 -26.05
CA GLN A 167 -14.70 6.02 -25.66
C GLN A 167 -14.33 6.28 -24.19
N ALA A 168 -13.82 5.27 -23.48
CA ALA A 168 -13.29 5.42 -22.14
C ALA A 168 -11.90 6.07 -22.18
N ARG A 169 -11.63 6.94 -21.21
CA ARG A 169 -10.35 7.64 -21.08
C ARG A 169 -10.12 8.13 -19.67
N SER A 170 -8.85 8.27 -19.30
CA SER A 170 -8.46 8.97 -18.08
C SER A 170 -8.83 10.45 -18.16
N ARG A 171 -9.07 11.07 -16.99
CA ARG A 171 -9.30 12.51 -16.88
C ARG A 171 -7.97 13.21 -16.61
N GLY A 172 -7.65 14.22 -17.42
CA GLY A 172 -6.39 14.97 -17.30
C GLY A 172 -5.20 14.23 -17.91
N SER A 173 -4.01 14.81 -17.76
CA SER A 173 -2.76 14.31 -18.36
C SER A 173 -1.93 13.43 -17.43
N ALA A 174 -2.23 13.42 -16.12
CA ALA A 174 -1.49 12.65 -15.13
C ALA A 174 -1.95 11.19 -15.09
N ARG A 175 -1.04 10.28 -14.70
CA ARG A 175 -1.37 8.89 -14.37
C ARG A 175 -1.94 8.82 -12.96
N GLY A 176 -3.03 8.08 -12.79
CA GLY A 176 -3.64 7.82 -11.48
C GLY A 176 -3.49 6.36 -11.08
N PHE A 177 -3.58 6.06 -9.78
CA PHE A 177 -3.57 4.68 -9.31
C PHE A 177 -4.72 3.87 -9.91
N ALA A 178 -4.41 2.65 -10.37
CA ALA A 178 -5.37 1.77 -10.98
C ALA A 178 -5.24 0.34 -10.47
N ARG A 179 -6.36 -0.39 -10.47
CA ARG A 179 -6.39 -1.81 -10.15
C ARG A 179 -5.86 -2.63 -11.32
N HIS A 180 -5.15 -3.70 -11.00
CA HIS A 180 -4.54 -4.60 -11.98
C HIS A 180 -5.54 -5.17 -13.00
N ALA A 181 -6.75 -5.51 -12.55
CA ALA A 181 -7.83 -5.99 -13.43
C ALA A 181 -8.27 -4.93 -14.47
N MET A 182 -8.38 -3.67 -14.08
CA MET A 182 -8.71 -2.56 -14.99
C MET A 182 -7.61 -2.35 -16.03
N PHE A 183 -6.36 -2.40 -15.59
CA PHE A 183 -5.21 -2.28 -16.47
C PHE A 183 -5.16 -3.38 -17.54
N HIS A 184 -5.32 -4.65 -17.13
CA HIS A 184 -5.38 -5.78 -18.06
C HIS A 184 -6.56 -5.72 -19.02
N HIS A 185 -7.70 -5.20 -18.54
CA HIS A 185 -8.85 -4.92 -19.39
C HIS A 185 -8.46 -3.92 -20.48
N GLU A 186 -8.01 -2.71 -20.13
CA GLU A 186 -7.69 -1.67 -21.11
C GLU A 186 -6.57 -2.09 -22.09
N LEU A 187 -5.57 -2.86 -21.66
CA LEU A 187 -4.58 -3.45 -22.57
C LEU A 187 -5.22 -4.35 -23.63
N GLY A 188 -6.23 -5.15 -23.26
CA GLY A 188 -6.93 -6.04 -24.18
C GLY A 188 -7.81 -5.29 -25.19
N GLU A 189 -8.22 -4.06 -24.86
CA GLU A 189 -9.11 -3.25 -25.67
C GLU A 189 -8.37 -2.45 -26.77
N LEU A 190 -7.03 -2.46 -26.76
CA LEU A 190 -6.18 -1.77 -27.74
C LEU A 190 -6.17 -2.46 -29.11
N GLU A 191 -6.36 -3.77 -29.17
CA GLU A 191 -6.30 -4.51 -30.43
C GLU A 191 -7.37 -4.02 -31.42
N GLY A 192 -6.94 -3.63 -32.63
CA GLY A 192 -7.83 -3.07 -33.65
C GLY A 192 -8.29 -1.64 -33.39
N SER A 193 -7.67 -0.91 -32.46
CA SER A 193 -8.12 0.43 -32.03
C SER A 193 -7.08 1.53 -32.31
N PRO A 194 -6.86 1.96 -33.57
CA PRO A 194 -5.90 3.02 -33.90
C PRO A 194 -6.09 4.28 -33.06
N GLY A 195 -4.96 4.84 -32.59
CA GLY A 195 -4.93 6.02 -31.73
C GLY A 195 -5.26 5.75 -30.26
N SER A 196 -5.68 4.53 -29.90
CA SER A 196 -5.82 4.14 -28.49
C SER A 196 -4.47 3.86 -27.86
N PHE A 197 -4.35 4.15 -26.56
CA PHE A 197 -3.14 3.84 -25.80
C PHE A 197 -3.42 3.55 -24.33
N VAL A 198 -2.50 2.82 -23.73
CA VAL A 198 -2.34 2.69 -22.28
C VAL A 198 -0.91 3.07 -21.92
N GLU A 199 -0.74 4.00 -21.00
CA GLU A 199 0.55 4.34 -20.40
C GLU A 199 0.52 3.94 -18.92
N PHE A 200 1.54 3.23 -18.45
CA PHE A 200 1.61 2.73 -17.08
C PHE A 200 2.99 2.92 -16.46
N GLU A 201 3.01 2.98 -15.14
CA GLU A 201 4.17 3.28 -14.30
C GLU A 201 4.25 2.30 -13.12
N ASN A 202 5.45 1.76 -12.85
CA ASN A 202 5.71 0.88 -11.71
C ASN A 202 6.28 1.65 -10.50
N ARG A 203 6.56 0.96 -9.40
CA ARG A 203 7.14 1.53 -8.17
C ARG A 203 8.54 2.15 -8.32
N HIS A 204 9.21 1.90 -9.45
CA HIS A 204 10.52 2.47 -9.77
C HIS A 204 10.42 3.70 -10.69
N HIS A 205 9.20 4.20 -10.91
CA HIS A 205 8.88 5.29 -11.84
C HIS A 205 9.27 4.99 -13.30
N GLU A 206 9.43 3.72 -13.64
CA GLU A 206 9.63 3.31 -15.02
C GLU A 206 8.29 3.38 -15.74
N VAL A 207 8.28 4.04 -16.89
CA VAL A 207 7.06 4.30 -17.65
C VAL A 207 7.12 3.58 -18.98
N TRP A 208 6.02 2.91 -19.31
CA TRP A 208 5.80 2.33 -20.62
C TRP A 208 4.50 2.80 -21.23
N ARG A 209 4.50 2.86 -22.55
CA ARG A 209 3.33 3.18 -23.37
C ARG A 209 3.10 2.06 -24.36
N VAL A 210 1.86 1.60 -24.40
CA VAL A 210 1.34 0.66 -25.38
C VAL A 210 0.33 1.38 -26.25
N GLU A 211 0.47 1.27 -27.56
CA GLU A 211 -0.50 1.78 -28.52
C GLU A 211 -0.73 0.80 -29.66
N TRP A 212 -1.82 1.00 -30.39
CA TRP A 212 -2.12 0.23 -31.59
C TRP A 212 -1.65 0.95 -32.86
N ASP A 213 -0.64 0.39 -33.51
CA ASP A 213 -0.15 0.79 -34.84
C ASP A 213 0.14 -0.45 -35.69
N GLY A 214 -0.91 -0.96 -36.35
CA GLY A 214 -0.86 -2.22 -37.10
C GLY A 214 -0.53 -3.46 -36.25
N GLY A 215 -0.56 -3.31 -34.92
CA GLY A 215 -0.15 -4.27 -33.89
C GLY A 215 0.04 -3.54 -32.55
N LEU A 216 0.20 -4.28 -31.46
CA LEU A 216 0.51 -3.68 -30.16
C LEU A 216 1.98 -3.27 -30.13
N VAL A 217 2.23 -1.97 -30.03
CA VAL A 217 3.57 -1.37 -29.99
C VAL A 217 3.85 -0.88 -28.58
N LEU A 218 4.88 -1.45 -27.97
CA LEU A 218 5.41 -1.06 -26.66
C LEU A 218 6.63 -0.14 -26.84
N THR A 219 6.62 0.97 -26.11
CA THR A 219 7.75 1.91 -25.97
C THR A 219 7.93 2.28 -24.50
N GLY A 220 9.10 2.80 -24.11
CA GLY A 220 9.33 3.30 -22.75
C GLY A 220 10.65 2.83 -22.14
N ALA A 221 10.70 2.78 -20.81
CA ALA A 221 11.90 2.46 -20.05
C ALA A 221 12.53 1.13 -20.49
N GLY A 222 13.85 1.14 -20.75
CA GLY A 222 14.61 -0.05 -21.15
C GLY A 222 14.27 -0.61 -22.54
N ILE A 223 13.42 0.04 -23.34
CA ILE A 223 13.09 -0.38 -24.70
C ILE A 223 13.79 0.54 -25.70
N GLU A 224 14.70 -0.02 -26.51
CA GLU A 224 15.29 0.69 -27.63
C GLU A 224 14.28 0.82 -28.78
N GLY A 225 13.81 2.05 -29.03
CA GLY A 225 12.83 2.32 -30.07
C GLY A 225 11.45 1.76 -29.71
N ALA A 226 10.98 0.78 -30.48
CA ALA A 226 9.64 0.22 -30.36
C ALA A 226 9.69 -1.30 -30.49
N ARG A 227 9.00 -2.00 -29.58
CA ARG A 227 8.86 -3.46 -29.60
C ARG A 227 7.42 -3.83 -29.90
N ARG A 228 7.21 -4.69 -30.90
CA ARG A 228 5.88 -5.26 -31.19
C ARG A 228 5.69 -6.54 -30.41
N LEU A 229 4.56 -6.66 -29.72
CA LEU A 229 4.23 -7.80 -28.86
C LEU A 229 2.84 -8.33 -29.17
N GLY A 230 2.63 -9.63 -28.96
CA GLY A 230 1.27 -10.18 -28.82
C GLY A 230 0.68 -9.79 -27.47
N LEU A 231 -0.65 -9.79 -27.34
CA LEU A 231 -1.33 -9.40 -26.09
C LEU A 231 -0.87 -10.23 -24.88
N ALA A 232 -0.70 -11.54 -25.04
CA ALA A 232 -0.25 -12.41 -23.95
C ALA A 232 1.18 -12.08 -23.48
N GLU A 233 2.09 -11.83 -24.43
CA GLU A 233 3.47 -11.43 -24.13
C GLU A 233 3.53 -10.06 -23.47
N LEU A 234 2.71 -9.10 -23.93
CA LEU A 234 2.61 -7.79 -23.33
C LEU A 234 2.10 -7.84 -21.89
N ARG A 235 1.08 -8.66 -21.61
CA ARG A 235 0.56 -8.86 -20.25
C ARG A 235 1.60 -9.48 -19.33
N ALA A 236 2.33 -10.49 -19.81
CA ALA A 236 3.43 -11.09 -19.06
C ALA A 236 4.54 -10.07 -18.76
N PHE A 237 4.94 -9.28 -19.77
CA PHE A 237 5.91 -8.20 -19.59
C PHE A 237 5.45 -7.19 -18.53
N ALA A 238 4.20 -6.74 -18.61
CA ALA A 238 3.68 -5.76 -17.67
C ALA A 238 3.62 -6.32 -16.23
N ASP A 239 3.20 -7.57 -16.06
CA ASP A 239 3.17 -8.23 -14.75
C ASP A 239 4.55 -8.39 -14.13
N GLU A 240 5.55 -8.77 -14.94
CA GLU A 240 6.95 -8.86 -14.52
C GLU A 240 7.45 -7.49 -14.01
N ARG A 241 7.21 -6.42 -14.78
CA ARG A 241 7.63 -5.05 -14.41
C ARG A 241 6.92 -4.51 -13.18
N LEU A 242 5.67 -4.89 -12.96
CA LEU A 242 4.91 -4.49 -11.77
C LEU A 242 5.33 -5.25 -10.51
N ARG A 243 5.81 -6.49 -10.63
CA ARG A 243 6.43 -7.22 -9.52
C ARG A 243 7.83 -6.71 -9.16
N GLY A 244 8.44 -5.89 -10.03
CA GLY A 244 9.83 -5.47 -9.90
C GLY A 244 10.81 -6.59 -10.27
N GLU A 245 10.34 -7.60 -11.01
CA GLU A 245 11.17 -8.63 -11.61
C GLU A 245 11.71 -8.11 -12.96
N GLY A 246 12.90 -8.53 -13.38
CA GLY A 246 13.47 -8.13 -14.66
C GLY A 246 14.39 -6.89 -14.65
N ASN A 247 14.83 -6.43 -13.46
CA ASN A 247 15.97 -5.51 -13.34
C ASN A 247 17.28 -6.28 -13.49
N LEU A 248 17.70 -6.45 -14.74
CA LEU A 248 19.09 -6.71 -15.11
C LEU A 248 19.58 -5.56 -16.01
N ALA A 249 20.18 -4.56 -15.37
CA ALA A 249 21.35 -3.82 -15.83
C ALA A 249 21.94 -3.03 -14.66
#